data_AF-A0A2P4S7S7-F1
#
_entry.id   AF-A0A2P4S7S7-F1
#
_cell.length_a   1.000
_cell.length_b   1.000
_cell.length_c   1.000
_cell.angle_alpha   90.00
_cell.angle_beta   90.00
_cell.angle_gamma   90.00
#
_symmetry.space_group_name_H-M   'P 1'
#
loop_
_entity.id
_entity.type
_entity.pdbx_description
1 polymer ?
#
loop_
_entity_poly.entity_id
_entity_poly.type
_entity_poly.pdbx_seq_one_letter_code
_entity_poly.pdbx_strand_id
1 'polypeptide(L)'
;AKNGFTNLTGIDYSPSAIQLSERVREKEGMSNIKLLVEDFLAPSAELSGFQICIDKGTFDAVSLNPDNAVGKRKQYVRSLCSVLKPEGFFLITSCNWTKEELLNEFREGEQLNRTICQPTVEQGWSG
;
A
#
# COMPACT_ATOMS: atom_id res chain seq x y z
N ALA A 1 13.37 -7.72 -1.40
CA ALA A 1 14.17 -8.52 -2.35
C ALA A 1 15.18 -9.45 -1.68
N LYS A 2 15.98 -8.97 -0.73
CA LYS A 2 17.14 -9.71 -0.19
C LYS A 2 16.82 -10.77 0.90
N ASN A 3 15.57 -10.86 1.34
CA ASN A 3 15.14 -11.73 2.45
C ASN A 3 14.25 -12.91 2.01
N GLY A 4 14.49 -13.47 0.81
CA GLY A 4 13.81 -14.71 0.35
C GLY A 4 12.40 -14.56 -0.22
N PHE A 5 11.83 -13.35 -0.28
CA PHE A 5 10.56 -13.10 -0.98
C PHE A 5 10.73 -13.19 -2.50
N THR A 6 9.85 -13.94 -3.16
CA THR A 6 9.95 -14.28 -4.59
C THR A 6 8.93 -13.57 -5.48
N ASN A 7 7.78 -13.15 -4.93
CA ASN A 7 6.77 -12.36 -5.65
C ASN A 7 6.69 -10.94 -5.08
N LEU A 8 7.63 -10.08 -5.49
CA LEU A 8 7.68 -8.67 -5.08
C LEU A 8 7.14 -7.80 -6.21
N THR A 9 6.05 -7.11 -5.94
CA THR A 9 5.45 -6.16 -6.88
C THR A 9 5.32 -4.80 -6.22
N GLY A 10 5.83 -3.76 -6.88
CA GLY A 10 5.59 -2.36 -6.53
C GLY A 10 4.67 -1.72 -7.56
N ILE A 11 3.71 -0.94 -7.09
CA ILE A 11 2.74 -0.26 -7.96
C ILE A 11 2.65 1.21 -7.62
N ASP A 12 2.29 2.02 -8.61
CA ASP A 12 1.93 3.42 -8.44
C ASP A 12 1.03 3.82 -9.62
N TYR A 13 0.06 4.71 -9.42
CA TYR A 13 -0.80 5.18 -10.51
C TYR A 13 -0.03 6.09 -11.48
N SER A 14 1.09 6.68 -11.02
CA SER A 14 1.91 7.61 -11.78
C SER A 14 2.99 6.89 -12.60
N PRO A 15 2.97 7.03 -13.94
CA PRO A 15 4.03 6.48 -14.79
C PRO A 15 5.42 7.00 -14.46
N SER A 16 5.54 8.27 -14.04
CA SER A 16 6.82 8.88 -13.70
C SER A 16 7.40 8.34 -12.39
N ALA A 17 6.54 7.98 -11.43
CA ALA A 17 6.96 7.33 -10.20
C ALA A 17 7.53 5.94 -10.49
N ILE A 18 6.83 5.14 -11.31
CA ILE A 18 7.33 3.83 -11.77
C ILE A 18 8.63 3.96 -12.53
N GLN A 19 8.77 4.93 -13.44
CA GLN A 19 10.02 5.17 -14.15
C GLN A 19 11.18 5.52 -13.20
N LEU A 20 10.93 6.28 -12.13
CA LEU A 20 11.93 6.56 -11.12
C LEU A 20 12.31 5.29 -10.34
N SER A 21 11.33 4.51 -9.91
CA SER A 21 11.54 3.24 -9.21
C SER A 21 12.31 2.23 -10.06
N GLU A 22 12.07 2.21 -11.37
CA GLU A 22 12.79 1.39 -12.34
C GLU A 22 14.29 1.74 -12.36
N ARG A 23 14.63 3.03 -12.47
CA ARG A 23 16.03 3.48 -12.41
C ARG A 23 16.72 3.10 -11.10
N VAL A 24 16.00 3.18 -9.98
CA VAL A 24 16.52 2.75 -8.67
C VAL A 24 16.69 1.23 -8.63
N ARG A 25 15.73 0.46 -9.14
CA ARG A 25 15.79 -0.99 -9.23
C ARG A 25 17.01 -1.46 -10.00
N GLU A 26 17.26 -0.85 -11.16
CA GLU A 26 18.43 -1.13 -12.01
C GLU A 26 19.73 -0.77 -11.29
N LYS A 27 19.83 0.42 -10.72
CA LYS A 27 21.01 0.89 -9.99
C LYS A 27 21.37 -0.03 -8.82
N GLU A 28 20.38 -0.52 -8.10
CA GLU A 28 20.55 -1.41 -6.93
C GLU A 28 20.67 -2.90 -7.31
N GLY A 29 20.61 -3.24 -8.60
CA GLY A 29 20.72 -4.62 -9.09
C GLY A 29 19.57 -5.53 -8.62
N MET A 30 18.37 -4.98 -8.37
CA MET A 30 17.23 -5.72 -7.83
C MET A 30 16.27 -6.19 -8.93
N SER A 31 16.70 -7.11 -9.79
CA SER A 31 15.91 -7.57 -10.94
C SER A 31 14.63 -8.35 -10.60
N ASN A 32 14.46 -8.79 -9.34
CA ASN A 32 13.34 -9.63 -8.91
C ASN A 32 12.10 -8.85 -8.39
N ILE A 33 12.01 -7.54 -8.69
CA ILE A 33 10.87 -6.71 -8.31
C ILE A 33 10.10 -6.31 -9.57
N LYS A 34 8.85 -6.76 -9.71
CA LYS A 34 7.91 -6.31 -10.76
C LYS A 34 7.46 -4.89 -10.39
N LEU A 35 7.51 -3.95 -11.33
CA LEU A 35 7.00 -2.59 -11.14
C LEU A 35 5.90 -2.33 -12.17
N LEU A 36 4.75 -1.81 -11.74
CA LEU A 36 3.58 -1.62 -12.60
C LEU A 36 2.94 -0.26 -12.38
N VAL A 37 2.57 0.39 -13.48
CA VAL A 37 1.65 1.51 -13.43
C VAL A 37 0.24 0.96 -13.23
N GLU A 38 -0.36 1.22 -12.08
CA GLU A 38 -1.66 0.67 -11.70
C GLU A 38 -2.43 1.62 -10.78
N ASP A 39 -3.73 1.75 -11.01
CA ASP A 39 -4.64 2.36 -10.03
C ASP A 39 -5.12 1.30 -9.03
N PHE A 40 -4.68 1.43 -7.78
CA PHE A 40 -5.06 0.49 -6.72
C PHE A 40 -6.55 0.54 -6.35
N LEU A 41 -7.30 1.57 -6.73
CA LEU A 41 -8.75 1.57 -6.57
C LEU A 41 -9.45 0.60 -7.53
N ALA A 42 -8.79 0.22 -8.63
CA ALA A 42 -9.31 -0.75 -9.59
C ALA A 42 -8.17 -1.65 -10.10
N PRO A 43 -7.57 -2.49 -9.22
CA PRO A 43 -6.38 -3.25 -9.56
C PRO A 43 -6.68 -4.30 -10.63
N SER A 44 -5.70 -4.58 -11.49
CA SER A 44 -5.81 -5.69 -12.44
C SER A 44 -5.85 -7.03 -11.72
N ALA A 45 -6.44 -8.05 -12.36
CA ALA A 45 -6.51 -9.40 -11.80
C ALA A 45 -5.12 -10.04 -11.57
N GLU A 46 -4.08 -9.53 -12.22
CA GLU A 46 -2.70 -9.95 -12.02
C GLU A 46 -2.16 -9.58 -10.62
N LEU A 47 -2.72 -8.55 -9.99
CA LEU A 47 -2.36 -8.13 -8.64
C LEU A 47 -3.17 -8.91 -7.62
N SER A 48 -2.85 -10.19 -7.44
CA SER A 48 -3.46 -11.02 -6.42
C SER A 48 -2.51 -12.04 -5.82
N GLY A 49 -2.89 -12.59 -4.67
CA GLY A 49 -2.14 -13.69 -4.05
C GLY A 49 -0.95 -13.24 -3.20
N PHE A 50 -0.97 -12.00 -2.68
CA PHE A 50 0.09 -11.49 -1.81
C PHE A 50 -0.12 -11.91 -0.35
N GLN A 51 0.95 -12.35 0.31
CA GLN A 51 0.92 -12.64 1.75
C GLN A 51 1.04 -11.35 2.59
N ILE A 52 1.67 -10.32 2.02
CA ILE A 52 1.91 -9.04 2.69
C ILE A 52 1.62 -7.93 1.69
N CYS A 53 0.77 -6.98 2.07
CA CYS A 53 0.57 -5.70 1.38
C CYS A 53 1.07 -4.57 2.28
N ILE A 54 1.76 -3.60 1.67
CA ILE A 54 2.32 -2.45 2.39
C ILE A 54 1.79 -1.18 1.74
N ASP A 55 1.12 -0.33 2.53
CA ASP A 55 0.71 1.01 2.15
C ASP A 55 1.60 2.04 2.84
N LYS A 56 2.23 2.89 2.02
CA LYS A 56 3.09 3.97 2.49
C LYS A 56 2.49 5.35 2.16
N GLY A 57 1.19 5.53 2.42
CA GLY A 57 0.46 6.79 2.26
C GLY A 57 -0.49 6.83 1.05
N THR A 58 -0.74 5.72 0.37
CA THR A 58 -1.72 5.69 -0.74
C THR A 58 -3.14 5.84 -0.19
N PHE A 59 -3.44 5.20 0.95
CA PHE A 59 -4.73 5.39 1.63
C PHE A 59 -4.95 6.85 2.07
N ASP A 60 -3.91 7.55 2.54
CA ASP A 60 -3.98 8.96 2.89
C ASP A 60 -4.33 9.81 1.66
N ALA A 61 -3.64 9.61 0.55
CA ALA A 61 -3.90 10.31 -0.71
C ALA A 61 -5.34 10.07 -1.20
N VAL A 62 -5.82 8.82 -1.12
CA VAL A 62 -7.22 8.45 -1.43
C VAL A 62 -8.20 9.17 -0.51
N SER A 63 -7.87 9.30 0.78
CA SER A 63 -8.71 9.95 1.78
C SER A 63 -8.86 11.46 1.57
N LEU A 64 -7.92 12.09 0.86
CA LEU A 64 -7.95 13.51 0.52
C LEU A 64 -8.65 13.81 -0.82
N ASN A 65 -9.23 12.80 -1.47
CA ASN A 65 -9.85 12.99 -2.77
C ASN A 65 -11.12 13.87 -2.67
N PRO A 66 -11.24 14.96 -3.45
CA PRO A 66 -12.31 15.94 -3.29
C PRO A 66 -13.68 15.45 -3.79
N ASP A 67 -13.74 14.48 -4.70
CA ASP A 67 -14.99 14.08 -5.34
C ASP A 67 -15.83 13.16 -4.46
N ASN A 68 -15.19 12.11 -3.92
CA ASN A 68 -15.86 11.08 -3.13
C ASN A 68 -14.86 10.28 -2.27
N ALA A 69 -14.24 10.95 -1.30
CA ALA A 69 -13.27 10.32 -0.39
C ALA A 69 -13.84 9.05 0.28
N VAL A 70 -15.05 9.10 0.82
CA VAL A 70 -15.65 7.96 1.55
C VAL A 70 -15.85 6.75 0.62
N GLY A 71 -16.40 6.96 -0.57
CA GLY A 71 -16.58 5.88 -1.55
C GLY A 71 -15.25 5.29 -2.01
N LYS A 72 -14.24 6.14 -2.24
CA LYS A 72 -12.90 5.70 -2.67
C LYS A 72 -12.16 4.94 -1.55
N ARG A 73 -12.32 5.32 -0.28
CA ARG A 73 -11.79 4.53 0.85
C ARG A 73 -12.44 3.15 0.93
N LYS A 74 -13.77 3.05 0.80
CA LYS A 74 -14.45 1.75 0.73
C LYS A 74 -13.98 0.91 -0.44
N GLN A 75 -13.74 1.54 -1.59
CA GLN A 75 -13.19 0.87 -2.76
C GLN A 75 -11.76 0.38 -2.51
N TYR A 76 -10.91 1.19 -1.89
CA TYR A 76 -9.56 0.79 -1.48
C TYR A 76 -9.59 -0.46 -0.59
N VAL A 77 -10.47 -0.51 0.42
CA VAL A 77 -10.59 -1.67 1.31
C VAL A 77 -10.98 -2.93 0.52
N ARG A 78 -11.90 -2.81 -0.44
CA ARG A 78 -12.29 -3.92 -1.32
C ARG A 78 -11.14 -4.40 -2.21
N SER A 79 -10.40 -3.46 -2.80
CA SER A 79 -9.20 -3.78 -3.58
C SER A 79 -8.20 -4.53 -2.73
N LEU A 80 -7.91 -4.05 -1.52
CA LEU A 80 -7.01 -4.71 -0.57
C LEU A 80 -7.45 -6.15 -0.28
N CYS A 81 -8.73 -6.39 -0.02
CA CYS A 81 -9.27 -7.75 0.19
C CYS A 81 -9.11 -8.64 -1.05
N SER A 82 -9.13 -8.09 -2.27
CA SER A 82 -8.97 -8.87 -3.50
C SER A 82 -7.51 -9.26 -3.78
N VAL A 83 -6.55 -8.43 -3.37
CA VAL A 83 -5.13 -8.64 -3.66
C VAL A 83 -4.45 -9.50 -2.58
N LEU A 84 -4.94 -9.40 -1.34
CA LEU A 84 -4.37 -10.06 -0.17
C LEU A 84 -4.90 -11.49 -0.03
N LYS A 85 -4.02 -12.45 0.28
CA LYS A 85 -4.43 -13.81 0.61
C LYS A 85 -5.19 -13.86 1.93
N PRO A 86 -6.04 -14.88 2.15
CA PRO A 86 -6.52 -15.22 3.48
C PRO A 86 -5.35 -15.32 4.47
N GLU A 87 -5.53 -14.80 5.68
CA GLU A 87 -4.48 -14.70 6.71
C GLU A 87 -3.23 -13.89 6.29
N GLY A 88 -3.36 -13.06 5.25
CA GLY A 88 -2.35 -12.11 4.84
C GLY A 88 -2.20 -10.94 5.81
N PHE A 89 -1.05 -10.27 5.75
CA PHE A 89 -0.76 -9.11 6.57
C PHE A 89 -0.88 -7.83 5.75
N PHE A 90 -1.51 -6.82 6.34
CA PHE A 90 -1.50 -5.47 5.80
C PHE A 90 -0.75 -4.56 6.76
N LEU A 91 0.25 -3.87 6.23
CA LEU A 91 1.00 -2.85 6.94
C LEU A 91 0.68 -1.49 6.33
N ILE A 92 0.14 -0.59 7.13
CA ILE A 92 -0.17 0.77 6.71
C ILE A 92 0.59 1.77 7.58
N THR A 93 1.18 2.76 6.93
CA THR A 93 1.67 3.97 7.59
C THR A 93 0.80 5.14 7.15
N SER A 94 0.24 5.88 8.10
CA SER A 94 -0.61 7.04 7.83
C SER A 94 -0.16 8.25 8.64
N CYS A 95 -0.25 9.43 8.03
CA CYS A 95 -0.08 10.72 8.69
C CYS A 95 -1.41 11.44 8.92
N ASN A 96 -2.49 11.00 8.27
CA ASN A 96 -3.79 11.66 8.30
C ASN A 96 -4.81 11.00 9.22
N TRP A 97 -4.54 9.77 9.68
CA TRP A 97 -5.47 8.98 10.47
C TRP A 97 -4.84 8.48 11.76
N THR A 98 -5.62 8.48 12.83
CA THR A 98 -5.28 7.76 14.06
C THR A 98 -5.41 6.25 13.86
N LYS A 99 -4.79 5.49 14.77
CA LYS A 99 -4.91 4.03 14.77
C LYS A 99 -6.37 3.58 14.88
N GLU A 100 -7.15 4.20 15.75
CA GLU A 100 -8.54 3.84 16.02
C GLU A 100 -9.44 4.10 14.81
N GLU A 101 -9.21 5.20 14.10
CA GLU A 101 -9.97 5.52 12.90
C GLU A 101 -9.58 4.58 11.74
N LEU A 102 -8.29 4.25 11.57
CA LEU A 102 -7.87 3.22 10.62
C LEU A 102 -8.55 1.88 10.94
N LEU A 103 -8.52 1.45 12.20
CA LEU A 103 -9.21 0.22 12.61
C LEU A 103 -10.70 0.28 12.27
N ASN A 104 -11.35 1.44 12.39
CA ASN A 104 -12.75 1.61 12.00
C ASN A 104 -12.97 1.54 10.47
N GLU A 105 -12.10 2.16 9.67
CA GLU A 105 -12.21 2.11 8.20
C GLU A 105 -11.98 0.69 7.65
N PHE A 106 -11.09 -0.09 8.27
CA PHE A 106 -10.76 -1.45 7.84
C PHE A 106 -11.59 -2.56 8.54
N ARG A 107 -12.50 -2.22 9.46
CA ARG A 107 -13.35 -3.17 10.19
C ARG A 107 -14.24 -4.04 9.30
N GLU A 108 -14.78 -3.47 8.22
CA GLU A 108 -15.61 -4.22 7.26
C GLU A 108 -14.81 -5.31 6.52
N GLY A 109 -13.47 -5.29 6.58
CA GLY A 109 -12.57 -6.34 6.10
C GLY A 109 -12.09 -7.24 7.23
N GLU A 110 -12.99 -8.00 7.88
CA GLU A 110 -12.78 -8.85 9.09
C GLU A 110 -11.57 -9.83 9.04
N GLN A 111 -10.86 -9.95 7.92
CA GLN A 111 -9.62 -10.74 7.78
C GLN A 111 -8.34 -9.96 8.11
N LEU A 112 -8.42 -8.63 8.35
CA LEU A 112 -7.25 -7.78 8.64
C LEU A 112 -6.94 -7.75 10.14
N ASN A 113 -6.65 -8.90 10.74
CA ASN A 113 -6.55 -9.06 12.20
C ASN A 113 -5.22 -8.63 12.84
N ARG A 114 -4.24 -8.09 12.09
CA ARG A 114 -2.92 -7.72 12.66
C ARG A 114 -2.32 -6.48 12.02
N THR A 115 -2.59 -5.30 12.59
CA THR A 115 -1.83 -4.07 12.33
C THR A 115 -0.57 -4.05 13.19
N ILE A 116 0.62 -4.07 12.57
CA ILE A 116 1.89 -3.86 13.26
C ILE A 116 2.24 -2.37 13.13
N CYS A 117 1.95 -1.57 14.15
CA CYS A 117 2.43 -0.19 14.22
C CYS A 117 3.93 -0.19 14.55
N GLN A 118 4.75 0.39 13.67
CA GLN A 118 6.06 0.89 14.08
C GLN A 118 5.95 2.37 14.44
N PRO A 119 6.69 2.85 15.46
CA PRO A 119 6.69 4.26 15.84
C PRO A 119 7.29 5.13 14.74
N THR A 120 6.61 6.24 14.43
CA THR A 120 7.09 7.29 13.54
C THR A 120 8.35 7.92 14.14
N VAL A 121 9.42 8.03 13.34
CA VAL A 121 10.56 8.90 13.68
C VAL A 121 10.07 10.35 13.56
N GLU A 122 9.97 11.07 14.67
CA GLU A 122 9.84 12.53 14.65
C GLU A 122 11.11 13.10 14.00
N GLN A 123 11.02 13.53 12.74
CA GLN A 123 12.04 14.39 12.18
C GLN A 123 11.84 15.79 12.75
N GLY A 124 12.57 16.09 13.83
CA GLY A 124 12.82 17.44 14.27
C GLY A 124 13.56 18.19 13.16
N TRP A 125 12.85 19.06 12.46
CA TRP A 125 13.45 20.16 11.71
C TRP A 125 14.01 21.17 12.72
N SER A 126 15.31 21.16 12.93
CA SER A 126 16.04 22.34 13.42
C SER A 126 16.67 23.00 12.20
N GLY A 127 16.20 24.22 11.90
CA GLY A 127 16.75 25.08 10.85
C GLY A 127 18.16 25.60 11.14
#